data_AF-A0A928EZZ2-F1
#
_entry.id   AF-A0A928EZZ2-F1
#
_cell.length_a   1.000
_cell.length_b   1.000
_cell.length_c   1.000
_cell.angle_alpha   90.00
_cell.angle_beta   90.00
_cell.angle_gamma   90.00
#
_symmetry.space_group_name_H-M   'P 1'
#
loop_
_entity.id
_entity.type
_entity.pdbx_description
1 polymer ?
#
loop_
_entity_poly.entity_id
_entity_poly.type
_entity_poly.pdbx_seq_one_letter_code
_entity_poly.pdbx_strand_id
1 'polypeptide(L)'
;MAFCINCGQELAEGAKFCAGCGTAVSDNNSTTQRKTVYDGEIFKCPNCGDILDAYESVCETCGYERRGAKATGSVRELQLKLEELYAKRPPRKVHTIFTQALSGGQVSNADEEIVGLIKNFSIPNNKEDIMEFIILASSNIDMKVYGANSQQYQTLNPAQREVSDAWLAKYEQAYQKAQLMFGGTQDFLNIQGVYEQKMREIQKRKRQLPLLIAGCIGGSLLIVVFVWLLVFLTGSI
;
A
#
# COMPACT_ATOMS: atom_id res chain seq x y z
N MET A 1 -21.53 -46.89 -45.36
CA MET A 1 -21.49 -46.09 -46.59
C MET A 1 -21.80 -44.64 -46.22
N ALA A 2 -20.87 -43.73 -46.49
CA ALA A 2 -21.05 -42.29 -46.24
C ALA A 2 -21.16 -41.56 -47.58
N PHE A 3 -21.96 -40.49 -47.65
CA PHE A 3 -22.20 -39.73 -48.88
C PHE A 3 -21.76 -38.28 -48.70
N CYS A 4 -21.27 -37.66 -49.77
CA CYS A 4 -20.85 -36.26 -49.74
C CYS A 4 -22.04 -35.34 -49.47
N ILE A 5 -21.92 -34.49 -48.45
CA ILE A 5 -22.96 -33.51 -48.09
C ILE A 5 -23.20 -32.45 -49.17
N ASN A 6 -22.25 -32.26 -50.09
CA ASN A 6 -22.32 -31.23 -51.11
C ASN A 6 -22.89 -31.76 -52.44
N CYS A 7 -22.43 -32.93 -52.92
CA CYS A 7 -22.83 -33.45 -54.24
C CYS A 7 -23.54 -34.82 -54.20
N GLY A 8 -23.71 -35.44 -53.04
CA GLY A 8 -24.42 -36.72 -52.88
C GLY A 8 -23.67 -37.96 -53.36
N GLN A 9 -22.44 -37.84 -53.87
CA GLN A 9 -21.64 -38.99 -54.31
C GLN A 9 -21.16 -39.82 -53.11
N GLU A 10 -21.13 -41.15 -53.29
CA GLU A 10 -20.62 -42.08 -52.28
C GLU A 10 -19.12 -41.85 -52.03
N LEU A 11 -18.75 -41.79 -50.75
CA LEU A 11 -17.39 -41.57 -50.28
C LEU A 11 -16.73 -42.92 -50.01
N ALA A 12 -15.50 -43.08 -50.52
CA ALA A 12 -14.66 -44.22 -50.17
C ALA A 12 -14.30 -44.18 -48.67
N GLU A 13 -14.11 -45.35 -48.05
CA GLU A 13 -13.76 -45.44 -46.62
C GLU A 13 -12.45 -44.70 -46.33
N GLY A 14 -12.52 -43.71 -45.42
CA GLY A 14 -11.37 -42.86 -45.04
C GLY A 14 -11.03 -41.73 -46.01
N ALA A 15 -11.88 -41.42 -47.00
CA ALA A 15 -11.64 -40.33 -47.95
C ALA A 15 -11.71 -38.95 -47.25
N LYS A 16 -10.59 -38.21 -47.26
CA LYS A 16 -10.50 -36.85 -46.71
C LYS A 16 -11.17 -35.77 -47.58
N PHE A 17 -11.40 -36.08 -48.86
CA PHE A 17 -12.03 -35.20 -49.84
C PHE A 17 -12.95 -36.01 -50.75
N CYS A 18 -14.04 -35.41 -51.21
CA CYS A 18 -14.94 -36.02 -52.17
C CYS A 18 -14.29 -36.08 -53.56
N ALA A 19 -14.24 -37.26 -54.17
CA ALA A 19 -13.69 -37.45 -55.51
C ALA A 19 -14.51 -36.78 -56.63
N GLY A 20 -15.80 -36.51 -56.39
CA GLY A 20 -16.69 -35.89 -57.39
C GLY A 20 -16.63 -34.37 -57.44
N CYS A 21 -16.58 -33.71 -56.28
CA CYS A 21 -16.68 -32.26 -56.18
C CYS A 21 -15.51 -31.59 -55.44
N GLY A 22 -14.55 -32.36 -54.94
CA GLY A 22 -13.37 -31.86 -54.22
C GLY A 22 -13.63 -31.33 -52.81
N THR A 23 -14.87 -31.39 -52.30
CA THR A 23 -15.20 -30.86 -50.95
C THR A 23 -14.59 -31.75 -49.87
N ALA A 24 -13.95 -31.13 -48.87
CA ALA A 24 -13.40 -31.85 -47.72
C ALA A 24 -14.49 -32.58 -46.94
N VAL A 25 -14.21 -33.83 -46.58
CA VAL A 25 -15.11 -34.65 -45.75
C VAL A 25 -14.73 -34.38 -44.30
N SER A 26 -15.57 -33.62 -43.59
CA SER A 26 -15.34 -33.31 -42.19
C SER A 26 -15.66 -34.54 -41.32
N ASP A 27 -14.62 -35.18 -40.77
CA ASP A 27 -14.78 -36.08 -39.64
C ASP A 27 -15.26 -35.24 -38.44
N ASN A 28 -16.49 -35.46 -37.99
CA ASN A 28 -17.15 -34.70 -36.92
C ASN A 28 -16.55 -34.92 -35.51
N ASN A 29 -15.22 -35.11 -35.39
CA ASN A 29 -14.58 -35.31 -34.08
C ASN A 29 -13.22 -34.63 -33.91
N SER A 30 -12.90 -33.59 -34.66
CA SER A 30 -11.70 -32.77 -34.39
C SER A 30 -11.86 -31.33 -34.87
N THR A 31 -12.81 -30.60 -34.27
CA THR A 31 -12.76 -29.14 -34.32
C THR A 31 -11.63 -28.68 -33.41
N THR A 32 -10.39 -28.71 -33.90
CA THR A 32 -9.31 -27.90 -33.32
C THR A 32 -9.63 -26.44 -33.65
N GLN A 33 -10.62 -25.87 -32.96
CA GLN A 33 -10.72 -24.43 -32.86
C GLN A 33 -9.43 -23.97 -32.19
N ARG A 34 -8.66 -23.13 -32.88
CA ARG A 34 -7.54 -22.42 -32.28
C ARG A 34 -8.13 -21.51 -31.20
N LYS A 35 -8.18 -22.02 -29.96
CA LYS A 35 -8.63 -21.28 -28.79
C LYS A 35 -7.57 -20.24 -28.49
N THR A 36 -7.77 -19.01 -28.96
CA THR A 36 -7.01 -17.87 -28.46
C THR A 36 -7.39 -17.71 -26.99
N VAL A 37 -6.53 -18.17 -26.09
CA VAL A 37 -6.63 -17.83 -24.67
C VAL A 37 -6.25 -16.35 -24.59
N TYR A 38 -7.25 -15.47 -24.52
CA TYR A 38 -7.00 -14.10 -24.13
C TYR A 38 -6.60 -14.14 -22.66
N ASP A 39 -5.32 -13.90 -22.39
CA ASP A 39 -4.81 -13.73 -21.04
C ASP A 39 -5.22 -12.32 -20.60
N GLY A 40 -6.25 -12.25 -19.76
CA GLY A 40 -6.86 -11.00 -19.29
C GLY A 40 -8.31 -11.19 -18.85
N GLU A 41 -8.61 -10.87 -17.59
CA GLU A 41 -9.98 -10.87 -17.08
C GLU A 41 -10.75 -9.66 -17.65
N ILE A 42 -11.87 -9.91 -18.35
CA ILE A 42 -12.76 -8.85 -18.85
C ILE A 42 -13.74 -8.49 -17.74
N PHE A 43 -13.69 -7.24 -17.26
CA PHE A 43 -14.65 -6.73 -16.28
C PHE A 43 -15.84 -6.10 -16.99
N LYS A 44 -17.04 -6.62 -16.75
CA LYS A 44 -18.30 -6.05 -17.27
C LYS A 44 -19.03 -5.28 -16.18
N CYS A 45 -19.70 -4.19 -16.57
CA CYS A 45 -20.60 -3.46 -15.70
C CYS A 45 -21.81 -4.35 -15.34
N PRO A 46 -22.12 -4.55 -14.04
CA PRO A 46 -23.24 -5.39 -13.63
C PRO A 46 -24.60 -4.77 -13.94
N ASN A 47 -24.65 -3.45 -14.21
CA ASN A 47 -25.88 -2.73 -14.52
C ASN A 47 -26.18 -2.67 -16.03
N CYS A 48 -25.19 -2.41 -16.89
CA CYS A 48 -25.41 -2.26 -18.35
C CYS A 48 -24.68 -3.27 -19.25
N GLY A 49 -23.71 -4.04 -18.71
CA GLY A 49 -22.98 -5.05 -19.48
C GLY A 49 -21.77 -4.52 -20.28
N ASP A 50 -21.52 -3.21 -20.27
CA ASP A 50 -20.34 -2.64 -20.93
C ASP A 50 -19.04 -3.09 -20.30
N ILE A 51 -17.99 -3.10 -21.11
CA ILE A 51 -16.64 -3.43 -20.66
C ILE A 51 -16.10 -2.23 -19.89
N LEU A 52 -15.71 -2.46 -18.63
CA LEU A 52 -15.10 -1.47 -17.77
C LEU A 52 -13.59 -1.62 -17.82
N ASP A 53 -12.89 -0.49 -17.78
CA ASP A 53 -11.46 -0.50 -17.52
C ASP A 53 -11.17 -0.91 -16.07
N ALA A 54 -10.00 -1.51 -15.84
CA ALA A 54 -9.61 -2.12 -14.56
C ALA A 54 -9.55 -1.14 -13.35
N TYR A 55 -9.83 0.14 -13.58
CA TYR A 55 -9.74 1.22 -12.60
C TYR A 55 -10.98 2.15 -12.57
N GLU A 56 -12.01 1.86 -13.37
CA GLU A 56 -13.20 2.69 -13.43
C GLU A 56 -14.10 2.44 -12.21
N SER A 57 -14.20 3.45 -11.34
CA SER A 57 -15.04 3.38 -10.13
C SER A 57 -16.52 3.63 -10.42
N VAL A 58 -16.82 4.19 -11.59
CA VAL A 58 -18.16 4.51 -12.08
C VAL A 58 -18.19 4.13 -13.55
N CYS A 59 -19.22 3.42 -13.99
CA CYS A 59 -19.40 3.11 -15.40
C CYS A 59 -19.77 4.37 -16.20
N GLU A 60 -18.95 4.76 -17.17
CA GLU A 60 -19.23 5.90 -18.06
C GLU A 60 -20.55 5.82 -18.83
N THR A 61 -21.03 4.62 -19.19
CA THR A 61 -22.25 4.48 -19.99
C THR A 61 -23.52 4.62 -19.17
N CYS A 62 -23.55 4.10 -17.94
CA CYS A 62 -24.80 4.01 -17.16
C CYS A 62 -24.72 4.67 -15.78
N GLY A 63 -23.58 5.24 -15.40
CA GLY A 63 -23.39 5.91 -14.11
C GLY A 63 -23.41 4.96 -12.91
N TYR A 64 -23.33 3.64 -13.14
CA TYR A 64 -23.28 2.67 -12.04
C TYR A 64 -21.96 2.83 -11.27
N GLU A 65 -22.05 3.39 -10.07
CA GLU A 65 -20.95 3.35 -9.10
C GLU A 65 -20.72 1.90 -8.71
N ARG A 66 -19.49 1.41 -8.89
CA ARG A 66 -19.04 0.10 -8.43
C ARG A 66 -18.95 0.06 -6.90
N ARG A 67 -20.06 0.30 -6.19
CA ARG A 67 -20.19 0.05 -4.76
C ARG A 67 -20.34 -1.46 -4.56
N GLY A 68 -19.39 -2.05 -3.84
CA GLY A 68 -19.49 -3.46 -3.45
C GLY A 68 -18.89 -4.48 -4.43
N ALA A 69 -17.92 -4.11 -5.26
CA ALA A 69 -17.02 -5.11 -5.84
C ALA A 69 -16.11 -5.67 -4.74
N LYS A 70 -16.65 -6.48 -3.82
CA LYS A 70 -15.93 -7.28 -2.80
C LYS A 70 -14.56 -6.68 -2.41
N ALA A 71 -14.62 -5.44 -1.95
CA ALA A 71 -13.51 -4.68 -1.37
C ALA A 71 -13.06 -5.32 -0.02
N THR A 72 -13.84 -6.28 0.49
CA THR A 72 -13.72 -6.92 1.80
C THR A 72 -12.65 -8.02 1.91
N GLY A 73 -11.57 -7.95 1.12
CA GLY A 73 -10.50 -8.95 1.10
C GLY A 73 -9.19 -8.44 1.70
N SER A 74 -8.46 -7.62 0.94
CA SER A 74 -7.02 -7.41 1.17
C SER A 74 -6.70 -6.60 2.42
N VAL A 75 -7.45 -5.52 2.71
CA VAL A 75 -7.24 -4.71 3.92
C VAL A 75 -7.59 -5.51 5.18
N ARG A 76 -8.70 -6.26 5.13
CA ARG A 76 -9.10 -7.16 6.23
C ARG A 76 -8.11 -8.31 6.41
N GLU A 77 -7.65 -8.92 5.32
CA GLU A 77 -6.63 -9.97 5.34
C GLU A 77 -5.31 -9.45 5.91
N LEU A 78 -4.91 -8.23 5.55
CA LEU A 78 -3.77 -7.55 6.13
C LEU A 78 -3.93 -7.40 7.65
N GLN A 79 -5.09 -6.92 8.11
CA GLN A 79 -5.37 -6.77 9.55
C GLN A 79 -5.28 -8.10 10.29
N LEU A 80 -5.89 -9.17 9.75
CA LEU A 80 -5.85 -10.50 10.36
C LEU A 80 -4.43 -11.05 10.47
N LYS A 81 -3.63 -10.93 9.39
CA LYS A 81 -2.22 -11.35 9.40
C LYS A 81 -1.40 -10.55 10.39
N LEU A 82 -1.61 -9.23 10.47
CA LEU A 82 -0.93 -8.38 11.44
C LEU A 82 -1.29 -8.75 12.88
N GLU A 83 -2.57 -9.00 13.18
CA GLU A 83 -3.03 -9.42 14.49
C GLU A 83 -2.37 -10.73 14.94
N GLU A 84 -2.28 -11.71 14.04
CA GLU A 84 -1.59 -12.98 14.30
C GLU A 84 -0.10 -12.76 14.62
N LEU A 85 0.59 -11.90 13.86
CA LEU A 85 2.00 -11.59 14.10
C LEU A 85 2.21 -10.82 15.40
N TYR A 86 1.33 -9.87 15.71
CA TYR A 86 1.39 -9.14 16.98
C TYR A 86 1.14 -10.06 18.18
N ALA A 87 0.27 -11.06 18.07
CA ALA A 87 0.02 -12.05 19.12
C ALA A 87 1.24 -12.95 19.38
N LYS A 88 2.05 -13.22 18.33
CA LYS A 88 3.30 -14.00 18.44
C LYS A 88 4.48 -13.20 19.00
N ARG A 89 4.33 -11.87 19.15
CA ARG A 89 5.41 -10.99 19.58
C ARG A 89 5.83 -11.28 21.03
N PRO A 90 7.11 -11.58 21.32
CA PRO A 90 7.55 -11.83 22.67
C PRO A 90 7.47 -10.55 23.54
N PRO A 91 7.24 -10.67 24.85
CA PRO A 91 7.26 -9.53 25.75
C PRO A 91 8.66 -8.90 25.75
N ARG A 92 8.70 -7.57 25.61
CA ARG A 92 9.97 -6.84 25.61
C ARG A 92 10.62 -6.88 26.98
N LYS A 93 11.84 -7.39 27.03
CA LYS A 93 12.69 -7.27 28.21
C LYS A 93 13.12 -5.81 28.34
N VAL A 94 12.72 -5.17 29.44
CA VAL A 94 13.12 -3.80 29.75
C VAL A 94 14.59 -3.84 30.15
N HIS A 95 15.48 -3.52 29.21
CA HIS A 95 16.89 -3.33 29.53
C HIS A 95 17.12 -1.94 30.10
N THR A 96 17.97 -1.86 31.13
CA THR A 96 18.50 -0.61 31.65
C THR A 96 19.31 0.09 30.54
N ILE A 97 19.29 1.43 30.49
CA ILE A 97 19.94 2.24 29.44
C ILE A 97 21.40 1.80 29.15
N PHE A 98 22.13 1.39 30.19
CA PHE A 98 23.51 0.89 30.08
C PHE A 98 23.63 -0.46 29.36
N THR A 99 22.74 -1.43 29.62
CA THR A 99 22.80 -2.75 28.97
C THR A 99 22.36 -2.69 27.51
N GLN A 100 21.39 -1.83 27.18
CA GLN A 100 20.92 -1.67 25.80
C GLN A 100 22.02 -1.12 24.86
N ALA A 101 22.86 -0.20 25.34
CA ALA A 101 23.95 0.38 24.55
C ALA A 101 25.02 -0.66 24.17
N LEU A 102 25.14 -1.75 24.93
CA LEU A 102 26.11 -2.83 24.69
C LEU A 102 25.54 -3.95 23.82
N SER A 103 24.23 -4.20 23.90
CA SER A 103 23.61 -5.35 23.23
C SER A 103 23.08 -5.05 21.83
N GLY A 104 22.96 -3.77 21.44
CA GLY A 104 22.27 -3.37 20.21
C GLY A 104 20.77 -3.68 20.30
N GLY A 105 19.91 -2.81 19.79
CA GLY A 105 18.46 -3.08 19.82
C GLY A 105 18.13 -4.33 18.99
N GLN A 106 17.91 -5.47 19.63
CA GLN A 106 17.55 -6.71 18.94
C GLN A 106 16.14 -6.58 18.36
N VAL A 107 16.03 -6.62 17.03
CA VAL A 107 14.75 -6.71 16.33
C VAL A 107 14.29 -8.16 16.39
N SER A 108 13.04 -8.41 16.81
CA SER A 108 12.51 -9.78 16.85
C SER A 108 12.11 -10.23 15.45
N ASN A 109 12.19 -11.53 15.15
CA ASN A 109 11.77 -12.08 13.87
C ASN A 109 10.31 -11.71 13.52
N ALA A 110 9.41 -11.67 14.52
CA ALA A 110 8.03 -11.19 14.35
C ALA A 110 7.95 -9.71 13.90
N ASP A 111 8.85 -8.85 14.41
CA ASP A 111 8.89 -7.43 14.01
C ASP A 111 9.31 -7.28 12.54
N GLU A 112 10.26 -8.10 12.07
CA GLU A 112 10.68 -8.11 10.65
C GLU A 112 9.53 -8.57 9.75
N GLU A 113 8.80 -9.61 10.13
CA GLU A 113 7.62 -10.09 9.40
C GLU A 113 6.51 -9.03 9.33
N ILE A 114 6.24 -8.32 10.45
CA ILE A 114 5.25 -7.22 10.49
C ILE A 114 5.67 -6.10 9.52
N VAL A 115 6.92 -5.64 9.61
CA VAL A 115 7.43 -4.56 8.74
C VAL A 115 7.40 -5.00 7.28
N GLY A 116 7.80 -6.24 6.98
CA GLY A 116 7.78 -6.81 5.65
C GLY A 116 6.36 -6.88 5.07
N LEU A 117 5.40 -7.35 5.87
CA LEU A 117 3.99 -7.44 5.48
C LEU A 117 3.43 -6.06 5.12
N ILE A 118 3.70 -5.02 5.93
CA ILE A 118 3.25 -3.66 5.66
C ILE A 118 3.91 -3.09 4.40
N LYS A 119 5.24 -3.21 4.27
CA LYS A 119 5.99 -2.66 3.13
C LYS A 119 5.57 -3.28 1.79
N ASN A 120 5.27 -4.58 1.79
CA ASN A 120 4.90 -5.31 0.58
C ASN A 120 3.39 -5.26 0.27
N PHE A 121 2.58 -4.71 1.17
CA PHE A 121 1.14 -4.58 0.95
C PHE A 121 0.83 -3.70 -0.28
N SER A 122 0.07 -4.22 -1.24
CA SER A 122 -0.37 -3.48 -2.40
C SER A 122 -1.58 -2.62 -2.06
N ILE A 123 -1.50 -1.32 -2.35
CA ILE A 123 -2.63 -0.40 -2.11
C ILE A 123 -3.80 -0.82 -3.01
N PRO A 124 -5.02 -1.00 -2.46
CA PRO A 124 -6.21 -1.35 -3.24
C PRO A 124 -6.52 -0.36 -4.37
N ASN A 125 -7.32 -0.79 -5.34
CA ASN A 125 -7.79 0.04 -6.47
C ASN A 125 -9.23 0.53 -6.30
N ASN A 126 -9.88 0.24 -5.17
CA ASN A 126 -11.25 0.71 -4.92
C ASN A 126 -11.20 2.00 -4.08
N LYS A 127 -12.10 2.94 -4.39
CA LYS A 127 -12.23 4.21 -3.66
C LYS A 127 -12.47 3.98 -2.16
N GLU A 128 -13.44 3.14 -1.79
CA GLU A 128 -13.78 2.83 -0.40
C GLU A 128 -12.60 2.18 0.33
N ASP A 129 -11.93 1.20 -0.30
CA ASP A 129 -10.76 0.52 0.29
C ASP A 129 -9.57 1.45 0.50
N ILE A 130 -9.32 2.36 -0.44
CA ILE A 130 -8.25 3.35 -0.30
C ILE A 130 -8.54 4.25 0.89
N MET A 131 -9.79 4.71 1.04
CA MET A 131 -10.19 5.52 2.20
C MET A 131 -10.06 4.75 3.51
N GLU A 132 -10.54 3.51 3.56
CA GLU A 132 -10.40 2.64 4.73
C GLU A 132 -8.94 2.41 5.09
N PHE A 133 -8.10 2.12 4.09
CA PHE A 133 -6.68 1.91 4.29
C PHE A 133 -5.95 3.18 4.77
N ILE A 134 -6.31 4.35 4.26
CA ILE A 134 -5.78 5.63 4.74
C ILE A 134 -6.12 5.81 6.22
N ILE A 135 -7.37 5.58 6.62
CA ILE A 135 -7.80 5.69 8.02
C ILE A 135 -7.03 4.68 8.89
N LEU A 136 -6.93 3.43 8.45
CA LEU A 136 -6.18 2.36 9.13
C LEU A 136 -4.71 2.72 9.30
N ALA A 137 -4.05 3.16 8.23
CA ALA A 137 -2.64 3.53 8.29
C ALA A 137 -2.43 4.74 9.21
N SER A 138 -3.33 5.73 9.17
CA SER A 138 -3.24 6.91 10.05
C SER A 138 -3.26 6.57 11.54
N SER A 139 -4.04 5.56 11.94
CA SER A 139 -4.17 5.13 13.34
C SER A 139 -3.00 4.28 13.80
N ASN A 140 -2.31 3.60 12.88
CA ASN A 140 -1.14 2.76 13.17
C ASN A 140 0.20 3.52 13.16
N ILE A 141 0.23 4.76 12.67
CA ILE A 141 1.44 5.60 12.74
C ILE A 141 1.63 6.14 14.15
N ASP A 142 2.65 5.65 14.87
CA ASP A 142 2.95 6.15 16.22
C ASP A 142 3.65 7.51 16.19
N MET A 143 3.00 8.53 16.72
CA MET A 143 3.54 9.89 16.81
C MET A 143 4.79 10.00 17.69
N LYS A 144 4.97 9.11 18.67
CA LYS A 144 6.06 9.21 19.67
C LYS A 144 7.44 9.03 19.04
N VAL A 145 7.52 8.28 17.93
CA VAL A 145 8.79 7.99 17.26
C VAL A 145 9.36 9.19 16.48
N TYR A 146 8.54 10.22 16.21
CA TYR A 146 8.93 11.38 15.38
C TYR A 146 9.28 12.65 16.19
N GLY A 147 9.28 12.59 17.52
CA GLY A 147 9.51 13.74 18.40
C GLY A 147 10.96 13.94 18.84
N ALA A 148 11.13 14.71 19.93
CA ALA A 148 12.43 14.93 20.58
C ALA A 148 13.12 13.62 21.00
N ASN A 149 12.33 12.60 21.31
CA ASN A 149 12.83 11.28 21.72
C ASN A 149 13.04 10.33 20.53
N SER A 150 12.95 10.80 19.27
CA SER A 150 13.09 9.96 18.07
C SER A 150 14.39 9.15 18.03
N GLN A 151 15.49 9.76 18.49
CA GLN A 151 16.79 9.10 18.62
C GLN A 151 16.76 7.98 19.66
N GLN A 152 16.07 8.19 20.78
CA GLN A 152 15.87 7.16 21.80
C GLN A 152 15.02 5.99 21.28
N TYR A 153 14.00 6.25 20.46
CA TYR A 153 13.26 5.18 19.80
C TYR A 153 14.12 4.39 18.81
N GLN A 154 15.04 5.04 18.12
CA GLN A 154 15.97 4.36 17.21
C GLN A 154 16.87 3.35 17.92
N THR A 155 17.27 3.64 19.17
CA THR A 155 18.18 2.78 19.94
C THR A 155 17.47 1.79 20.86
N LEU A 156 16.41 2.23 21.55
CA LEU A 156 15.66 1.39 22.48
C LEU A 156 14.65 0.50 21.78
N ASN A 157 14.14 0.93 20.62
CA ASN A 157 12.97 0.33 20.00
C ASN A 157 12.92 0.52 18.47
N PRO A 158 13.97 0.04 17.76
CA PRO A 158 14.09 0.24 16.32
C PRO A 158 12.89 -0.33 15.55
N ALA A 159 12.39 -1.50 15.96
CA ALA A 159 11.22 -2.14 15.37
C ALA A 159 9.96 -1.25 15.35
N GLN A 160 9.63 -0.57 16.46
CA GLN A 160 8.42 0.27 16.50
C GLN A 160 8.53 1.49 15.59
N ARG A 161 9.75 2.01 15.45
CA ARG A 161 10.04 3.08 14.52
C ARG A 161 9.89 2.60 13.08
N GLU A 162 10.47 1.45 12.73
CA GLU A 162 10.34 0.88 11.39
C GLU A 162 8.90 0.52 11.00
N VAL A 163 8.11 -0.01 11.93
CA VAL A 163 6.68 -0.27 11.71
C VAL A 163 5.94 1.05 11.42
N SER A 164 6.21 2.09 12.20
CA SER A 164 5.59 3.40 12.00
C SER A 164 6.03 4.07 10.69
N ASP A 165 7.30 3.91 10.31
CA ASP A 165 7.86 4.41 9.05
C ASP A 165 7.24 3.65 7.85
N ALA A 166 7.05 2.34 7.97
CA ALA A 166 6.39 1.51 6.95
C ALA A 166 4.92 1.93 6.74
N TRP A 167 4.18 2.14 7.83
CA TRP A 167 2.82 2.67 7.76
C TRP A 167 2.77 4.07 7.16
N LEU A 168 3.69 4.97 7.52
CA LEU A 168 3.76 6.31 6.95
C LEU A 168 4.00 6.26 5.44
N ALA A 169 4.93 5.43 4.97
CA ALA A 169 5.18 5.28 3.54
C ALA A 169 3.95 4.76 2.79
N LYS A 170 3.22 3.79 3.35
CA LYS A 170 1.98 3.28 2.76
C LYS A 170 0.83 4.26 2.82
N TYR A 171 0.75 5.06 3.88
CA TYR A 171 -0.20 6.15 4.03
C TYR A 171 -0.02 7.20 2.92
N GLU A 172 1.22 7.61 2.66
CA GLU A 172 1.56 8.53 1.57
C GLU A 172 1.22 7.92 0.20
N GLN A 173 1.56 6.65 -0.04
CA GLN A 173 1.21 5.95 -1.29
C GLN A 173 -0.31 5.90 -1.51
N ALA A 174 -1.08 5.56 -0.46
CA ALA A 174 -2.52 5.49 -0.55
C ALA A 174 -3.16 6.87 -0.81
N TYR A 175 -2.63 7.91 -0.17
CA TYR A 175 -3.08 9.28 -0.42
C TYR A 175 -2.81 9.75 -1.85
N GLN A 176 -1.60 9.52 -2.37
CA GLN A 176 -1.26 9.85 -3.77
C GLN A 176 -2.20 9.14 -4.75
N LYS A 177 -2.48 7.86 -4.49
CA LYS A 177 -3.42 7.09 -5.30
C LYS A 177 -4.84 7.63 -5.21
N ALA A 178 -5.31 8.00 -4.01
CA ALA A 178 -6.61 8.64 -3.82
C ALA A 178 -6.73 9.92 -4.64
N GLN A 179 -5.69 10.76 -4.62
CA GLN A 179 -5.63 12.01 -5.38
C GLN A 179 -5.75 11.76 -6.89
N LEU A 180 -5.09 10.72 -7.42
CA LEU A 180 -5.18 10.35 -8.83
C LEU A 180 -6.54 9.76 -9.22
N MET A 181 -7.14 8.94 -8.34
CA MET A 181 -8.36 8.20 -8.67
C MET A 181 -9.65 9.01 -8.46
N PHE A 182 -9.71 9.85 -7.43
CA PHE A 182 -10.95 10.56 -7.05
C PHE A 182 -10.71 11.95 -6.45
N GLY A 183 -9.58 12.61 -6.78
CA GLY A 183 -9.16 13.90 -6.23
C GLY A 183 -10.16 15.05 -6.36
N GLY A 184 -11.03 15.05 -7.38
CA GLY A 184 -12.05 16.08 -7.59
C GLY A 184 -13.35 15.89 -6.80
N THR A 185 -13.46 14.85 -5.97
CA THR A 185 -14.71 14.48 -5.28
C THR A 185 -14.76 15.01 -3.85
N GLN A 186 -15.97 15.20 -3.31
CA GLN A 186 -16.16 15.60 -1.90
C GLN A 186 -15.52 14.61 -0.92
N ASP A 187 -15.53 13.31 -1.24
CA ASP A 187 -14.93 12.28 -0.40
C ASP A 187 -13.41 12.43 -0.29
N PHE A 188 -12.76 12.88 -1.38
CA PHE A 188 -11.34 13.20 -1.33
C PHE A 188 -11.04 14.36 -0.38
N LEU A 189 -11.88 15.40 -0.35
CA LEU A 189 -11.68 16.55 0.56
C LEU A 189 -11.67 16.12 2.04
N ASN A 190 -12.55 15.19 2.40
CA ASN A 190 -12.58 14.64 3.77
C ASN A 190 -11.26 13.92 4.11
N ILE A 191 -10.76 13.10 3.17
CA ILE A 191 -9.51 12.37 3.32
C ILE A 191 -8.29 13.29 3.31
N GLN A 192 -8.29 14.31 2.46
CA GLN A 192 -7.27 15.34 2.39
C GLN A 192 -7.12 16.06 3.73
N GLY A 193 -8.24 16.43 4.37
CA GLY A 193 -8.20 17.02 5.71
C GLY A 193 -7.51 16.14 6.74
N VAL A 194 -7.83 14.83 6.75
CA VAL A 194 -7.19 13.83 7.64
C VAL A 194 -5.69 13.73 7.36
N TYR A 195 -5.32 13.62 6.08
CA TYR A 195 -3.93 13.54 5.64
C TYR A 195 -3.11 14.77 6.05
N GLU A 196 -3.59 15.95 5.72
CA GLU A 196 -2.91 17.21 6.03
C GLU A 196 -2.78 17.43 7.53
N GLN A 197 -3.80 17.10 8.32
CA GLN A 197 -3.70 17.17 9.78
C GLN A 197 -2.59 16.26 10.30
N LYS A 198 -2.58 14.98 9.89
CA LYS A 198 -1.57 14.03 10.37
C LYS A 198 -0.16 14.42 9.96
N MET A 199 0.02 14.84 8.71
CA MET A 199 1.33 15.28 8.22
C MET A 199 1.84 16.53 8.94
N ARG A 200 0.96 17.50 9.22
CA ARG A 200 1.31 18.68 10.03
C ARG A 200 1.74 18.29 11.44
N GLU A 201 1.06 17.35 12.08
CA GLU A 201 1.44 16.85 13.40
C GLU A 201 2.83 16.19 13.37
N ILE A 202 3.10 15.34 12.38
CA ILE A 202 4.40 14.66 12.22
C ILE A 202 5.50 15.70 12.00
N GLN A 203 5.29 16.67 11.11
CA GLN A 203 6.24 17.74 10.84
C GLN A 203 6.51 18.61 12.08
N LYS A 204 5.47 18.95 12.84
CA LYS A 204 5.61 19.71 14.09
C LYS A 204 6.48 18.97 15.10
N ARG A 205 6.30 17.65 15.24
CA ARG A 205 7.13 16.80 16.11
C ARG A 205 8.58 16.74 15.63
N LYS A 206 8.81 16.56 14.33
CA LYS A 206 10.15 16.54 13.73
C LYS A 206 10.89 17.87 13.91
N ARG A 207 10.18 19.00 13.79
CA ARG A 207 10.76 20.36 13.95
C ARG A 207 11.04 20.72 15.42
N GLN A 208 10.38 20.08 16.38
CA GLN A 208 10.57 20.36 17.80
C GLN A 208 12.02 20.07 18.26
N LEU A 209 12.64 19.00 17.76
CA LEU A 209 14.01 18.63 18.09
C LEU A 209 15.06 19.69 17.68
N PRO A 210 15.17 20.10 16.39
CA PRO A 210 16.14 21.10 15.98
C PRO A 210 15.87 22.47 16.61
N LEU A 211 14.60 22.84 16.87
CA LEU A 211 14.26 24.06 17.61
C LEU A 211 14.81 24.05 19.04
N LEU A 212 14.67 22.93 19.76
CA LEU A 212 15.21 22.79 21.11
C LEU A 212 16.75 22.85 21.11
N ILE A 213 17.39 22.15 20.17
CA ILE A 213 18.85 22.16 20.03
C ILE A 213 19.36 23.57 19.72
N ALA A 214 18.74 24.26 18.76
CA ALA A 214 19.10 25.65 18.42
C ALA A 214 18.90 26.60 19.61
N GLY A 215 17.83 26.41 20.39
CA GLY A 215 17.58 27.17 21.61
C GLY A 215 18.66 26.97 22.68
N CYS A 216 19.08 25.72 22.93
CA CYS A 216 20.16 25.42 23.88
C CYS A 216 21.51 26.01 23.44
N ILE A 217 21.87 25.86 22.16
CA ILE A 217 23.10 26.42 21.60
C ILE A 217 23.08 27.96 21.66
N GLY A 218 21.97 28.58 21.23
CA GLY A 218 21.82 30.04 21.27
C GLY A 218 21.88 30.61 22.68
N GLY A 219 21.22 29.95 23.65
CA GLY A 219 21.28 30.33 25.06
C GLY A 219 22.69 30.21 25.63
N SER A 220 23.41 29.14 25.29
CA SER A 220 24.79 28.92 25.75
C SER A 220 25.74 29.99 25.20
N LEU A 221 25.60 30.35 23.92
CA LEU A 221 26.37 31.45 23.30
C LEU A 221 26.08 32.80 23.96
N LEU A 222 24.81 33.10 24.26
CA LEU A 222 24.44 34.34 24.96
C LEU A 222 25.05 34.42 26.35
N ILE A 223 25.09 33.31 27.09
CA ILE A 223 25.73 33.25 28.40
C ILE A 223 27.24 33.51 28.28
N VAL A 224 27.92 32.90 27.30
CA VAL A 224 29.35 33.12 27.06
C VAL A 224 29.65 34.59 26.73
N VAL A 225 28.85 35.21 25.86
CA VAL A 225 28.97 36.65 25.52
C VAL A 225 28.72 37.52 26.74
N PHE A 226 27.71 37.20 27.54
CA PHE A 226 27.38 37.94 28.76
C PHE A 226 28.50 37.86 29.81
N VAL A 227 29.05 36.66 30.06
CA VAL A 227 30.20 36.47 30.97
C VAL A 227 31.42 37.22 30.46
N TRP A 228 31.70 37.17 29.14
CA TRP A 228 32.80 37.92 28.54
C TRP A 228 32.65 39.43 28.72
N LEU A 229 31.45 39.98 28.52
CA LEU A 229 31.15 41.40 28.76
C LEU A 229 31.32 41.79 30.24
N LEU A 230 30.90 40.93 31.17
CA LEU A 230 31.10 41.17 32.61
C LEU A 230 32.58 41.22 32.97
N VAL A 231 33.39 40.28 32.48
CA VAL A 231 34.85 40.26 32.72
C VAL A 231 35.53 41.50 32.13
N PHE A 232 35.10 41.96 30.96
CA PHE A 232 35.59 43.19 30.33
C PHE A 232 35.25 44.44 31.16
N LEU A 233 34.03 44.52 31.73
CA LEU A 233 33.59 45.66 32.54
C LEU A 233 34.24 45.70 33.93
N THR A 234 34.60 44.57 34.52
CA THR A 234 35.28 44.51 35.84
C THR A 234 36.79 44.73 35.76
N GLY A 235 37.34 45.02 34.58
CA GLY A 235 38.74 45.40 34.38
C GLY A 235 39.76 44.35 34.85
N SER A 236 39.37 43.07 34.91
CA SER A 236 40.23 41.96 35.37
C SER A 236 41.01 41.29 34.23
N ILE A 237 41.30 42.03 33.15
CA ILE A 237 42.13 41.58 32.01
C ILE A 237 43.48 42.27 32.09
#